data_AF-A0A2V8D6W4-F1
#
_entry.id   AF-A0A2V8D6W4-F1
#
_cell.length_a   1.000
_cell.length_b   1.000
_cell.length_c   1.000
_cell.angle_alpha   90.00
_cell.angle_beta   90.00
_cell.angle_gamma   90.00
#
_symmetry.space_group_name_H-M   'P 1'
#
loop_
_entity.id
_entity.type
_entity.pdbx_description
1 polymer ?
#
loop_
_entity_poly.entity_id
_entity_poly.type
_entity_poly.pdbx_seq_one_letter_code
_entity_poly.pdbx_strand_id
1 'polypeptide(L)'
;MASTRAYKNLDAWQQGMNLVEHCYKATVNFPREELYGLTSQLRRAAVSIPSNVAEGCCRRNTKVYAHHVAISLGSHGELETCIELAFRLRFLPASDRAALEQRAESVGKLLSGLHRSLEDKIRQETASN
;
A
#
# COMPACT_ATOMS: atom_id res chain seq x y z
N MET A 1 0.01 -19.40 21.86
CA MET A 1 0.85 -18.78 20.81
C MET A 1 -0.07 -17.94 19.93
N ALA A 2 -0.01 -16.61 20.00
CA ALA A 2 -0.75 -15.75 19.07
C ALA A 2 -0.24 -16.05 17.65
N SER A 3 -1.13 -16.57 16.81
CA SER A 3 -0.81 -17.15 15.50
C SER A 3 0.07 -16.22 14.65
N THR A 4 1.23 -16.71 14.21
CA THR A 4 2.32 -16.03 13.48
C THR A 4 1.93 -15.51 12.08
N ARG A 5 0.64 -15.31 11.78
CA ARG A 5 0.12 -14.91 10.45
C ARG A 5 -1.11 -14.00 10.49
N ALA A 6 -1.45 -13.36 11.62
CA ALA A 6 -2.66 -12.55 11.74
C ALA A 6 -2.81 -11.49 10.62
N TYR A 7 -1.72 -10.89 10.18
CA TYR A 7 -1.73 -9.89 9.10
C TYR A 7 -2.21 -10.44 7.75
N LYS A 8 -2.05 -11.74 7.47
CA LYS A 8 -2.49 -12.34 6.20
C LYS A 8 -4.01 -12.40 6.06
N ASN A 9 -4.74 -12.24 7.17
CA ASN A 9 -6.20 -12.20 7.19
C ASN A 9 -6.73 -10.76 7.05
N LEU A 10 -5.86 -9.75 6.98
CA LEU A 10 -6.28 -8.36 6.81
C LEU A 10 -6.57 -8.10 5.33
N ASP A 11 -7.75 -7.56 5.03
CA ASP A 11 -8.11 -7.16 3.67
C ASP A 11 -7.12 -6.14 3.09
N ALA A 12 -6.67 -5.19 3.93
CA ALA A 12 -5.65 -4.22 3.52
C ALA A 12 -4.35 -4.88 3.04
N TRP A 13 -3.96 -5.99 3.65
CA TRP A 13 -2.78 -6.75 3.24
C TRP A 13 -3.06 -7.57 1.98
N GLN A 14 -4.18 -8.30 1.92
CA GLN A 14 -4.52 -9.15 0.77
C GLN A 14 -4.70 -8.33 -0.51
N GLN A 15 -5.43 -7.21 -0.43
CA GLN A 15 -5.61 -6.31 -1.57
C GLN A 15 -4.32 -5.58 -1.92
N GLY A 16 -3.49 -5.25 -0.92
CA GLY A 16 -2.14 -4.74 -1.15
C GLY A 16 -1.27 -5.71 -1.95
N MET A 17 -1.29 -7.00 -1.61
CA MET A 17 -0.57 -8.05 -2.36
C MET A 17 -1.06 -8.15 -3.81
N ASN A 18 -2.39 -8.14 -4.01
CA ASN A 18 -2.97 -8.13 -5.36
C ASN A 18 -2.52 -6.88 -6.14
N LEU A 19 -2.51 -5.71 -5.51
CA LEU A 19 -2.05 -4.46 -6.13
C LEU A 19 -0.58 -4.56 -6.56
N VAL A 20 0.30 -5.14 -5.73
CA VAL A 20 1.70 -5.40 -6.09
C VAL A 20 1.79 -6.22 -7.38
N GLU A 21 1.09 -7.34 -7.47
CA GLU A 21 1.13 -8.18 -8.68
C GLU A 21 0.71 -7.42 -9.94
N HIS A 22 -0.33 -6.60 -9.85
CA HIS A 22 -0.81 -5.81 -10.98
C HIS A 22 0.19 -4.71 -11.36
N CYS A 23 0.84 -4.08 -10.39
CA CYS A 23 1.91 -3.11 -10.64
C CYS A 23 3.08 -3.77 -11.38
N TYR A 24 3.49 -4.98 -10.98
CA TYR A 24 4.55 -5.71 -11.67
C TYR A 24 4.15 -6.06 -13.09
N LYS A 25 2.92 -6.57 -13.32
CA LYS A 25 2.40 -6.90 -14.65
C LYS A 25 2.33 -5.67 -15.56
N ALA A 26 1.81 -4.55 -15.06
CA ALA A 26 1.64 -3.32 -15.83
C ALA A 26 2.98 -2.69 -16.26
N THR A 27 4.02 -2.89 -15.45
CA THR A 27 5.36 -2.32 -15.69
C THR A 27 6.29 -3.22 -16.50
N VAL A 28 5.84 -4.40 -16.96
CA VAL A 28 6.67 -5.31 -17.79
C VAL A 28 7.09 -4.65 -19.10
N ASN A 29 6.20 -3.84 -19.68
CA ASN A 29 6.39 -3.24 -21.01
C ASN A 29 6.93 -1.80 -20.96
N PHE A 30 7.35 -1.32 -19.78
CA PHE A 30 7.95 0.01 -19.66
C PHE A 30 9.30 0.06 -20.40
N PRO A 31 9.75 1.25 -20.84
CA PRO A 31 11.07 1.41 -21.44
C PRO A 31 12.19 0.89 -20.54
N ARG A 32 13.23 0.29 -21.12
CA ARG A 32 14.31 -0.36 -20.35
C ARG A 32 15.14 0.66 -19.56
N GLU A 33 15.28 1.87 -20.09
CA GLU A 33 15.93 3.00 -19.45
C GLU A 33 15.23 3.42 -18.14
N GLU A 34 13.93 3.13 -17.99
CA GLU A 34 13.14 3.43 -16.79
C GLU A 34 13.17 2.32 -15.74
N LEU A 35 13.96 1.25 -15.96
CA LEU A 35 14.04 0.11 -15.03
C LEU A 35 14.45 0.56 -13.62
N TYR A 36 15.46 1.43 -13.53
CA TYR A 36 15.93 2.01 -12.27
C TYR A 36 15.25 3.34 -11.91
N GLY A 37 14.50 3.92 -12.85
CA GLY A 37 13.67 5.11 -12.68
C GLY A 37 12.25 4.74 -12.23
N LEU A 38 11.26 5.11 -13.05
CA LEU A 38 9.84 5.01 -12.71
C LEU A 38 9.38 3.58 -12.43
N THR A 39 9.93 2.58 -13.13
CA THR A 39 9.59 1.16 -12.92
C THR A 39 9.93 0.72 -11.50
N SER A 40 11.16 1.01 -11.05
CA SER A 40 11.62 0.66 -9.70
C SER A 40 10.84 1.44 -8.63
N GLN A 41 10.58 2.72 -8.86
CA GLN A 41 9.85 3.54 -7.90
C GLN A 41 8.41 3.04 -7.70
N LEU A 42 7.68 2.79 -8.79
CA LEU A 42 6.31 2.27 -8.75
C LEU A 42 6.25 0.92 -8.04
N ARG A 43 7.16 -0.02 -8.38
CA ARG A 43 7.20 -1.34 -7.75
C ARG A 43 7.56 -1.28 -6.26
N ARG A 44 8.50 -0.42 -5.86
CA ARG A 44 8.87 -0.25 -4.44
C ARG A 44 7.74 0.37 -3.63
N ALA A 45 7.08 1.40 -4.15
CA ALA A 45 5.92 2.01 -3.52
C ALA A 45 4.81 0.96 -3.32
N ALA A 46 4.49 0.19 -4.36
CA ALA A 46 3.51 -0.89 -4.27
C ALA A 46 3.88 -1.95 -3.22
N VAL A 47 5.13 -2.44 -3.20
CA VAL A 47 5.59 -3.47 -2.24
C VAL A 47 5.59 -2.95 -0.81
N SER A 48 5.93 -1.68 -0.61
CA SER A 48 5.97 -1.03 0.70
C SER A 48 4.61 -1.07 1.42
N ILE A 49 3.51 -0.98 0.67
CA ILE A 49 2.14 -0.95 1.23
C ILE A 49 1.82 -2.21 2.06
N PRO A 50 1.74 -3.43 1.51
CA PRO A 50 1.47 -4.62 2.31
C PRO A 50 2.61 -4.95 3.28
N SER A 51 3.85 -4.57 2.97
CA SER A 51 5.01 -4.79 3.84
C SER A 51 4.86 -4.05 5.17
N ASN A 52 4.50 -2.76 5.13
CA ASN A 52 4.30 -1.97 6.34
C ASN A 52 3.03 -2.38 7.11
N VAL A 53 1.95 -2.76 6.43
CA VAL A 53 0.78 -3.35 7.10
C VAL A 53 1.16 -4.60 7.90
N ALA A 54 1.95 -5.50 7.30
CA ALA A 54 2.41 -6.72 7.96
C ALA A 54 3.38 -6.42 9.11
N GLU A 55 4.35 -5.52 8.89
CA GLU A 55 5.32 -5.15 9.91
C GLU A 55 4.65 -4.55 11.13
N GLY A 56 3.76 -3.57 10.92
CA GLY A 56 2.99 -2.94 11.98
C GLY A 56 2.12 -3.92 12.75
N CYS A 57 1.42 -4.82 12.06
CA CYS A 57 0.58 -5.84 12.69
C CYS A 57 1.39 -6.81 13.57
N CYS A 58 2.65 -7.07 13.23
CA CYS A 58 3.55 -7.91 14.02
C CYS A 58 4.07 -7.19 15.28
N ARG A 59 3.88 -5.87 15.40
CA ARG A 59 4.27 -5.11 16.60
C ARG A 59 3.21 -5.26 17.69
N ARG A 60 3.66 -5.34 18.96
CA ARG A 60 2.78 -5.47 20.13
C ARG A 60 2.18 -4.13 20.62
N ASN A 61 2.44 -3.03 19.91
CA ASN A 61 2.07 -1.68 20.34
C ASN A 61 1.20 -1.01 19.27
N THR A 62 -0.02 -0.59 19.67
CA THR A 62 -1.01 0.04 18.79
C THR A 62 -0.49 1.31 18.12
N LYS A 63 0.26 2.17 18.83
CA LYS A 63 0.86 3.40 18.27
C LYS A 63 1.88 3.10 17.18
N VAL A 64 2.71 2.09 17.39
CA VAL A 64 3.70 1.65 16.39
C VAL A 64 2.99 1.04 15.18
N TYR A 65 1.91 0.29 15.39
CA TYR A 65 1.11 -0.22 14.28
C TYR A 65 0.48 0.93 13.47
N ALA A 66 -0.17 1.90 14.12
CA ALA A 66 -0.73 3.07 13.45
C ALA A 66 0.32 3.80 12.61
N HIS A 67 1.52 4.00 13.16
CA HIS A 67 2.64 4.60 12.44
C HIS A 67 3.02 3.84 11.15
N HIS A 68 3.14 2.51 11.19
CA HIS A 68 3.41 1.73 9.98
C HIS A 68 2.26 1.80 8.96
N VAL A 69 1.00 1.85 9.40
CA VAL A 69 -0.13 2.04 8.48
C VAL A 69 -0.08 3.44 7.86
N ALA A 70 0.36 4.46 8.60
CA ALA A 70 0.61 5.80 8.04
C ALA A 70 1.73 5.80 6.98
N ILE A 71 2.81 5.05 7.18
CA ILE A 71 3.84 4.83 6.15
C ILE A 71 3.23 4.17 4.91
N SER A 72 2.35 3.17 5.10
CA SER A 72 1.64 2.51 4.00
C SER A 72 0.78 3.50 3.19
N LEU A 73 0.10 4.44 3.86
CA LEU A 73 -0.64 5.53 3.21
C LEU A 73 0.28 6.47 2.42
N GLY A 74 1.47 6.77 2.94
CA GLY A 74 2.48 7.54 2.21
C GLY A 74 2.95 6.83 0.93
N SER A 75 3.26 5.53 1.01
CA SER A 75 3.62 4.72 -0.16
C SER A 75 2.46 4.55 -1.15
N HIS A 76 1.21 4.56 -0.68
CA HIS A 76 0.02 4.57 -1.53
C HIS A 76 -0.07 5.86 -2.36
N GLY A 77 0.13 7.03 -1.77
CA GLY A 77 0.18 8.30 -2.52
C GLY A 77 1.35 8.39 -3.51
N GLU A 78 2.52 7.84 -3.16
CA GLU A 78 3.65 7.73 -4.08
C GLU A 78 3.31 6.82 -5.28
N LEU A 79 2.63 5.69 -5.03
CA LEU A 79 2.19 4.79 -6.08
C LEU A 79 1.20 5.46 -7.04
N GLU A 80 0.19 6.16 -6.53
CA GLU A 80 -0.76 6.92 -7.37
C GLU A 80 -0.06 7.97 -8.23
N THR A 81 0.92 8.67 -7.65
CA THR A 81 1.77 9.62 -8.38
C THR A 81 2.55 8.93 -9.51
N CYS A 82 3.15 7.76 -9.25
CA CYS A 82 3.88 7.00 -10.26
C CYS A 82 2.97 6.49 -11.39
N ILE A 83 1.75 6.06 -11.07
CA ILE A 83 0.75 5.62 -12.06
C ILE A 83 0.38 6.77 -12.99
N GLU A 84 0.08 7.96 -12.43
CA GLU A 84 -0.24 9.16 -13.22
C GLU A 84 0.94 9.57 -14.12
N LEU A 85 2.16 9.55 -13.60
CA LEU A 85 3.37 9.85 -14.39
C LEU A 85 3.55 8.84 -15.54
N ALA A 86 3.41 7.55 -15.26
CA ALA A 86 3.56 6.51 -16.28
C ALA A 86 2.54 6.67 -17.42
N PHE A 87 1.31 7.07 -17.09
CA PHE A 87 0.29 7.37 -18.09
C PHE A 87 0.64 8.62 -18.90
N ARG A 88 1.04 9.73 -18.26
CA ARG A 88 1.41 10.99 -18.93
C ARG A 88 2.60 10.82 -19.88
N LEU A 89 3.56 9.98 -19.49
CA LEU A 89 4.72 9.63 -20.29
C LEU A 89 4.42 8.56 -21.36
N ARG A 90 3.17 8.09 -21.44
CA ARG A 90 2.68 7.08 -22.40
C ARG A 90 3.33 5.70 -22.24
N PHE A 91 3.82 5.37 -21.04
CA PHE A 91 4.33 4.04 -20.71
C PHE A 91 3.22 3.09 -20.29
N LEU A 92 2.10 3.64 -19.81
CA LEU A 92 0.95 2.90 -19.31
C LEU A 92 -0.30 3.18 -20.17
N PRO A 93 -0.93 2.15 -20.76
CA PRO A 93 -2.20 2.29 -21.48
C PRO A 93 -3.34 2.79 -20.58
N ALA A 94 -4.33 3.48 -21.15
CA ALA A 94 -5.47 4.00 -20.41
C ALA A 94 -6.28 2.92 -19.67
N SER A 95 -6.43 1.73 -20.27
CA SER A 95 -7.10 0.58 -19.65
C SER A 95 -6.37 0.10 -18.40
N ASP A 96 -5.04 -0.01 -18.48
CA ASP A 96 -4.21 -0.52 -17.39
C ASP A 96 -4.11 0.52 -16.27
N ARG A 97 -4.04 1.81 -16.62
CA ARG A 97 -4.17 2.91 -15.67
C ARG A 97 -5.48 2.81 -14.89
N ALA A 98 -6.62 2.76 -15.57
CA ALA A 98 -7.92 2.72 -14.89
C ALA A 98 -8.05 1.50 -13.96
N ALA A 99 -7.55 0.34 -14.40
CA ALA A 99 -7.54 -0.87 -13.59
C ALA A 99 -6.62 -0.75 -12.35
N LEU A 100 -5.45 -0.11 -12.47
CA LEU A 100 -4.56 0.14 -11.34
C LEU A 100 -5.13 1.19 -10.38
N GLU A 101 -5.69 2.28 -10.88
CA GLU A 101 -6.30 3.33 -10.05
C GLU A 101 -7.47 2.78 -9.24
N GLN A 102 -8.36 1.97 -9.83
CA GLN A 102 -9.47 1.36 -9.10
C GLN A 102 -8.98 0.46 -7.94
N ARG A 103 -7.90 -0.29 -8.17
CA ARG A 103 -7.30 -1.15 -7.14
C ARG A 103 -6.59 -0.33 -6.07
N ALA A 104 -5.84 0.69 -6.48
CA ALA A 104 -5.17 1.61 -5.56
C ALA A 104 -6.20 2.32 -4.68
N GLU A 105 -7.29 2.85 -5.24
CA GLU A 105 -8.37 3.49 -4.47
C GLU A 105 -8.97 2.54 -3.43
N SER A 106 -9.23 1.29 -3.83
CA SER A 106 -9.77 0.26 -2.92
C SER A 106 -8.81 -0.02 -1.76
N VAL A 107 -7.51 -0.14 -2.03
CA VAL A 107 -6.48 -0.31 -1.00
C VAL A 107 -6.38 0.93 -0.10
N GLY A 108 -6.40 2.14 -0.67
CA GLY A 108 -6.36 3.39 0.09
C GLY A 108 -7.52 3.52 1.09
N LYS A 109 -8.73 3.10 0.71
CA LYS A 109 -9.89 3.05 1.61
C LYS A 109 -9.68 2.08 2.78
N LEU A 110 -9.14 0.89 2.50
CA LEU A 110 -8.83 -0.12 3.53
C LEU A 110 -7.76 0.38 4.51
N LEU A 111 -6.68 0.97 3.99
CA LEU A 111 -5.60 1.54 4.81
C LEU A 111 -6.12 2.68 5.69
N SER A 112 -6.91 3.58 5.13
CA SER A 112 -7.49 4.72 5.87
C SER A 112 -8.44 4.25 6.98
N GLY A 113 -9.27 3.24 6.69
CA GLY A 113 -10.15 2.62 7.68
C GLY A 113 -9.37 1.94 8.81
N LEU A 114 -8.34 1.17 8.47
CA LEU A 114 -7.46 0.52 9.44
C LEU A 114 -6.74 1.55 10.32
N HIS A 115 -6.14 2.58 9.72
CA HIS A 115 -5.44 3.64 10.44
C HIS A 115 -6.38 4.35 11.43
N ARG A 116 -7.58 4.74 10.98
CA ARG A 116 -8.58 5.36 11.86
C ARG A 116 -8.96 4.47 13.03
N SER A 117 -9.18 3.17 12.80
CA SER A 117 -9.50 2.21 13.86
C SER A 117 -8.38 2.09 14.91
N LEU A 118 -7.11 2.15 14.49
CA LEU A 118 -5.96 2.12 15.40
C LEU A 118 -5.86 3.41 16.21
N GLU A 119 -6.07 4.56 15.58
CA GLU A 119 -6.11 5.87 16.23
C GLU A 119 -7.23 5.98 17.28
N ASP A 120 -8.42 5.47 16.98
CA ASP A 120 -9.54 5.41 17.92
C ASP A 120 -9.17 4.57 19.16
N LYS A 121 -8.53 3.42 18.94
CA LYS A 121 -8.06 2.55 20.03
C LYS A 121 -7.02 3.24 20.91
N ILE A 122 -6.07 3.97 20.32
CA ILE A 122 -5.06 4.75 21.06
C ILE A 122 -5.71 5.84 21.92
N ARG A 123 -6.73 6.54 21.40
CA ARG A 123 -7.49 7.55 22.16
C ARG A 123 -8.20 6.94 23.36
N GLN A 124 -8.84 5.79 23.19
CA GLN A 124 -9.54 5.08 24.27
C GLN A 124 -8.57 4.60 25.36
N GLU A 125 -7.41 4.06 24.98
CA GLU A 125 -6.35 3.64 25.91
C GLU A 125 -5.76 4.82 26.70
N THR A 126 -5.69 6.01 26.08
CA THR A 126 -5.16 7.23 26.72
C THR A 126 -6.18 7.88 27.66
N ALA A 127 -7.48 7.84 27.32
CA ALA A 127 -8.55 8.40 28.15
C ALA A 127 -8.89 7.55 29.39
N SER A 128 -8.40 6.30 29.44
CA SER A 128 -8.63 5.36 30.55
C SER A 128 -7.49 5.34 31.57
N ASN A 129 -6.43 6.11 31.35
CA ASN A 129 -5.27 6.29 32.24
C ASN A 129 -5.26 7.70 32.82
#